data_AF-A0A1Y5I6K3-F1
#
_entry.id   AF-A0A1Y5I6K3-F1
#
_cell.length_a   1.000
_cell.length_b   1.000
_cell.length_c   1.000
_cell.angle_alpha   90.00
_cell.angle_beta   90.00
_cell.angle_gamma   90.00
#
_symmetry.space_group_name_H-M   'P 1'
#
loop_
_entity.id
_entity.type
_entity.pdbx_description
1 polymer ?
#
loop_
_entity_poly.entity_id
_entity_poly.type
_entity_poly.pdbx_seq_one_letter_code
_entity_poly.pdbx_strand_id
1 'polypeptide(L)'
;MRKSEESGGEEDARLTYDPETSGAEWWTQVIDDEDEIGWHWDKDYALEGSGVNVHPQLGTVTYFCDGGAPTVVVDRPTEVEYDGDSGDVGVCGDISSCSISWPEWGKQITFDGKLLHGAPSEFSRTPTQSRKRITFLVNVWLNHKPLTAEQLSEEELDVMKLRDVARMESFVSSSATVKTEPSFAFVDAGVEPFVFKFTYAERKRTLTLGLRRCLEKDPSSASTSHEIGACGMQTWCSRADALLGVLR
;
A
#
# COMPACT_ATOMS: atom_id res chain seq x y z
N MET A 1 2.55 -19.74 -60.41
CA MET A 1 3.59 -19.64 -59.36
C MET A 1 3.22 -18.47 -58.46
N ARG A 2 2.32 -18.70 -57.51
CA ARG A 2 1.98 -17.72 -56.46
C ARG A 2 2.78 -18.16 -55.24
N LYS A 3 3.67 -17.30 -54.75
CA LYS A 3 4.34 -17.52 -53.47
C LYS A 3 3.25 -17.51 -52.40
N SER A 4 3.17 -18.60 -51.66
CA SER A 4 2.46 -18.66 -50.38
C SER A 4 3.21 -17.75 -49.41
N GLU A 5 2.56 -16.66 -49.03
CA GLU A 5 2.94 -15.89 -47.86
C GLU A 5 2.53 -16.73 -46.64
N GLU A 6 3.52 -17.30 -45.95
CA GLU A 6 3.34 -17.78 -44.59
C GLU A 6 3.05 -16.55 -43.73
N SER A 7 1.78 -16.41 -43.35
CA SER A 7 1.40 -15.54 -42.24
C SER A 7 1.96 -16.16 -40.96
N GLY A 8 3.18 -15.76 -40.59
CA GLY A 8 3.68 -15.95 -39.24
C GLY A 8 2.74 -15.21 -38.30
N GLY A 9 1.91 -15.94 -37.58
CA GLY A 9 1.21 -15.40 -36.43
C GLY A 9 2.27 -15.04 -35.41
N GLU A 10 2.53 -13.74 -35.22
CA GLU A 10 3.00 -13.25 -33.94
C GLU A 10 1.95 -13.68 -32.92
N GLU A 11 2.20 -14.81 -32.24
CA GLU A 11 1.55 -15.06 -30.97
C GLU A 11 1.81 -13.83 -30.11
N ASP A 12 0.73 -13.12 -29.81
CA ASP A 12 0.59 -12.17 -28.71
C ASP A 12 1.44 -12.66 -27.55
N ALA A 13 2.68 -12.14 -27.45
CA ALA A 13 3.67 -12.50 -26.45
C ALA A 13 3.22 -11.93 -25.11
N ARG A 14 2.08 -12.42 -24.62
CA ARG A 14 1.66 -12.31 -23.24
C ARG A 14 2.85 -12.80 -22.45
N LEU A 15 3.38 -11.93 -21.61
CA LEU A 15 4.44 -12.24 -20.65
C LEU A 15 4.01 -13.52 -19.92
N THR A 16 4.54 -14.65 -20.35
CA THR A 16 4.21 -15.95 -19.78
C THR A 16 4.68 -15.93 -18.34
N TYR A 17 3.81 -16.34 -17.42
CA TYR A 17 4.17 -16.49 -16.02
C TYR A 17 5.35 -17.48 -15.89
N ASP A 18 6.42 -17.04 -15.24
CA ASP A 18 7.60 -17.83 -14.92
C ASP A 18 7.65 -18.07 -13.41
N PRO A 19 7.33 -19.28 -12.93
CA PRO A 19 7.33 -19.59 -11.51
C PRO A 19 8.72 -19.52 -10.86
N GLU A 20 9.81 -19.69 -11.62
CA GLU A 20 11.17 -19.69 -11.07
C GLU A 20 11.66 -18.29 -10.72
N THR A 21 11.08 -17.27 -11.37
CA THR A 21 11.36 -15.85 -11.13
C THR A 21 10.16 -15.12 -10.55
N SER A 22 9.14 -15.83 -10.11
CA SER A 22 7.98 -15.25 -9.41
C SER A 22 7.94 -15.70 -7.96
N GLY A 23 7.48 -14.83 -7.07
CA GLY A 23 7.41 -15.18 -5.66
C GLY A 23 6.89 -14.06 -4.77
N ALA A 24 7.09 -14.25 -3.47
CA ALA A 24 6.73 -13.30 -2.44
C ALA A 24 7.97 -12.92 -1.63
N GLU A 25 8.25 -11.63 -1.58
CA GLU A 25 9.21 -11.04 -0.65
C GLU A 25 8.44 -10.55 0.58
N TRP A 26 8.94 -10.79 1.79
CA TRP A 26 8.23 -10.43 3.00
C TRP A 26 9.16 -9.95 4.09
N TRP A 27 8.62 -9.10 4.98
CA TRP A 27 9.32 -8.66 6.17
C TRP A 27 8.33 -8.20 7.25
N THR A 28 8.80 -8.12 8.49
CA THR A 28 8.06 -7.51 9.58
C THR A 28 8.63 -6.14 9.89
N GLN A 29 7.77 -5.21 10.26
CA GLN A 29 8.17 -3.86 10.61
C GLN A 29 7.54 -3.47 11.95
N VAL A 30 8.36 -3.01 12.89
CA VAL A 30 7.95 -2.51 14.21
C VAL A 30 8.44 -1.08 14.31
N ILE A 31 7.52 -0.14 14.20
CA ILE A 31 7.80 1.30 14.17
C ILE A 31 7.30 1.91 15.48
N ASP A 32 8.21 2.61 16.16
CA ASP A 32 7.89 3.35 17.39
C ASP A 32 7.21 4.67 17.05
N ASP A 33 6.68 5.36 18.06
CA ASP A 33 5.88 6.58 17.89
C ASP A 33 6.67 7.80 17.36
N GLU A 34 7.99 7.80 17.54
CA GLU A 34 8.90 8.83 17.02
C GLU A 34 9.38 8.54 15.60
N ASP A 35 9.19 7.31 15.12
CA ASP A 35 9.65 6.87 13.80
C ASP A 35 8.50 6.95 12.77
N GLU A 36 8.87 7.21 11.52
CA GLU A 36 7.93 7.23 10.41
C GLU A 36 8.40 6.37 9.25
N ILE A 37 7.43 5.86 8.50
CA ILE A 37 7.70 5.31 7.18
C ILE A 37 7.52 6.43 6.18
N GLY A 38 8.66 6.98 5.75
CA GLY A 38 8.71 8.01 4.74
C GLY A 38 8.02 7.58 3.44
N TRP A 39 7.68 8.55 2.61
CA TRP A 39 7.08 8.30 1.30
C TRP A 39 8.09 7.62 0.37
N HIS A 40 7.69 6.50 -0.22
CA HIS A 40 8.53 5.69 -1.10
C HIS A 40 7.71 4.86 -2.09
N TRP A 41 8.43 4.21 -3.00
CA TRP A 41 7.95 3.15 -3.86
C TRP A 41 8.67 1.86 -3.49
N ASP A 42 7.96 0.75 -3.45
CA ASP A 42 8.61 -0.55 -3.32
C ASP A 42 9.22 -0.94 -4.66
N LYS A 43 10.53 -1.19 -4.69
CA LYS A 43 11.25 -1.52 -5.91
C LYS A 43 12.48 -2.37 -5.60
N ASP A 44 13.02 -2.99 -6.64
CA ASP A 44 14.34 -3.61 -6.58
C ASP A 44 15.42 -2.53 -6.61
N TYR A 45 15.77 -2.02 -5.44
CA TYR A 45 16.74 -0.93 -5.28
C TYR A 45 18.12 -1.24 -5.86
N ALA A 46 18.50 -2.52 -5.98
CA ALA A 46 19.78 -2.89 -6.58
C ALA A 46 19.81 -2.66 -8.11
N LEU A 47 18.65 -2.50 -8.76
CA LEU A 47 18.55 -2.18 -10.18
C LEU A 47 18.56 -0.68 -10.50
N GLU A 48 18.50 0.22 -9.50
CA GLU A 48 18.58 1.67 -9.73
C GLU A 48 19.85 2.05 -10.51
N GLY A 49 20.99 1.44 -10.16
CA GLY A 49 22.26 1.64 -10.86
C GLY A 49 22.28 1.14 -12.31
N SER A 50 21.31 0.31 -12.69
CA SER A 50 21.10 -0.16 -14.06
C SER A 50 20.18 0.74 -14.87
N GLY A 51 19.66 1.83 -14.28
CA GLY A 51 18.83 2.80 -14.97
C GLY A 51 17.37 2.39 -15.14
N VAL A 52 16.88 1.41 -14.37
CA VAL A 52 15.49 0.93 -14.47
C VAL A 52 14.83 0.78 -13.10
N ASN A 53 13.53 1.04 -13.07
CA ASN A 53 12.66 0.80 -11.93
C ASN A 53 11.84 -0.46 -12.14
N VAL A 54 12.01 -1.43 -11.23
CA VAL A 54 11.25 -2.67 -11.22
C VAL A 54 10.51 -2.79 -9.90
N HIS A 55 9.19 -2.93 -9.98
CA HIS A 55 8.27 -2.90 -8.85
C HIS A 55 7.56 -4.25 -8.68
N PRO A 56 7.11 -4.60 -7.47
CA PRO A 56 6.22 -5.72 -7.30
C PRO A 56 4.88 -5.43 -7.98
N GLN A 57 4.18 -6.47 -8.40
CA GLN A 57 2.83 -6.33 -8.94
C GLN A 57 1.85 -5.94 -7.84
N LEU A 58 2.05 -6.43 -6.62
CA LEU A 58 1.23 -6.10 -5.46
C LEU A 58 2.09 -5.82 -4.25
N GLY A 59 1.79 -4.72 -3.55
CA GLY A 59 2.23 -4.47 -2.18
C GLY A 59 1.12 -4.82 -1.20
N THR A 60 1.47 -5.31 -0.01
CA THR A 60 0.50 -5.60 1.05
C THR A 60 0.94 -5.10 2.42
N VAL A 61 -0.04 -4.77 3.27
CA VAL A 61 0.20 -4.45 4.68
C VAL A 61 -0.83 -5.19 5.52
N THR A 62 -0.35 -6.07 6.41
CA THR A 62 -1.14 -6.70 7.47
C THR A 62 -0.80 -6.06 8.80
N TYR A 63 -1.79 -5.53 9.52
CA TYR A 63 -1.55 -4.90 10.82
C TYR A 63 -1.65 -5.93 11.96
N PHE A 64 -0.62 -5.97 12.80
CA PHE A 64 -0.63 -6.64 14.10
C PHE A 64 -0.65 -5.60 15.22
N CYS A 65 -1.47 -4.56 15.04
CA CYS A 65 -1.67 -3.50 16.00
C CYS A 65 -2.99 -2.75 15.72
N ASP A 66 -3.49 -2.05 16.73
CA ASP A 66 -4.66 -1.15 16.62
C ASP A 66 -4.28 0.34 16.66
N GLY A 67 -2.99 0.64 16.59
CA GLY A 67 -2.45 2.00 16.73
C GLY A 67 -1.22 2.25 15.85
N GLY A 68 -0.83 3.53 15.79
CA GLY A 68 0.21 4.03 14.90
C GLY A 68 -0.32 4.74 13.66
N ALA A 69 0.61 5.22 12.83
CA ALA A 69 0.28 5.94 11.59
C ALA A 69 -0.44 5.01 10.57
N PRO A 70 -1.45 5.52 9.85
CA PRO A 70 -2.10 4.76 8.77
C PRO A 70 -1.14 4.55 7.60
N THR A 71 -1.38 3.50 6.82
CA THR A 71 -0.79 3.44 5.47
C THR A 71 -1.59 4.35 4.56
N VAL A 72 -0.89 5.21 3.82
CA VAL A 72 -1.46 6.08 2.79
C VAL A 72 -0.88 5.70 1.44
N VAL A 73 -1.73 5.53 0.44
CA VAL A 73 -1.35 5.18 -0.95
C VAL A 73 -1.98 6.20 -1.90
N VAL A 74 -1.18 6.72 -2.84
CA VAL A 74 -1.62 7.69 -3.84
C VAL A 74 -1.29 7.22 -5.26
N ASP A 75 -2.04 7.64 -6.26
CA ASP A 75 -1.90 7.22 -7.66
C ASP A 75 -0.71 7.89 -8.38
N ARG A 76 0.48 7.73 -7.82
CA ARG A 76 1.72 8.30 -8.34
C ARG A 76 2.72 7.17 -8.58
N PRO A 77 2.82 6.64 -9.80
CA PRO A 77 3.84 5.66 -10.16
C PRO A 77 5.18 6.31 -10.50
N THR A 78 6.22 5.49 -10.57
CA THR A 78 7.48 5.82 -11.23
C THR A 78 7.41 5.55 -12.74
N GLU A 79 8.32 6.17 -13.48
CA GLU A 79 8.62 5.75 -14.85
C GLU A 79 9.46 4.47 -14.82
N VAL A 80 9.41 3.68 -15.89
CA VAL A 80 10.24 2.46 -16.00
C VAL A 80 11.72 2.82 -16.06
N GLU A 81 12.07 3.90 -16.73
CA GLU A 81 13.44 4.43 -16.77
C GLU A 81 13.71 5.17 -15.46
N TYR A 82 14.78 4.78 -14.76
CA TYR A 82 15.22 5.45 -13.54
C TYR A 82 15.89 6.77 -13.90
N ASP A 83 15.35 7.87 -13.35
CA ASP A 83 15.91 9.21 -13.53
C ASP A 83 16.74 9.63 -12.31
N GLY A 84 18.06 9.38 -12.39
CA GLY A 84 19.01 9.81 -11.35
C GLY A 84 19.12 11.33 -11.20
N ASP A 85 18.82 12.10 -12.24
CA ASP A 85 18.88 13.56 -12.21
C ASP A 85 17.70 14.17 -11.45
N SER A 86 16.55 13.48 -11.39
CA SER A 86 15.44 13.83 -10.50
C SER A 86 15.45 13.05 -9.18
N GLY A 87 16.31 12.05 -9.02
CA GLY A 87 16.31 11.16 -7.85
C GLY A 87 15.08 10.25 -7.84
N ASP A 88 14.58 9.90 -9.02
CA ASP A 88 13.51 8.94 -9.27
C ASP A 88 12.26 9.16 -8.40
N VAL A 89 11.78 10.39 -8.37
CA VAL A 89 10.58 10.78 -7.60
C VAL A 89 9.27 10.40 -8.28
N GLY A 90 9.36 9.43 -9.19
CA GLY A 90 8.33 9.05 -10.12
C GLY A 90 7.74 10.20 -10.92
N VAL A 91 6.52 10.00 -11.41
CA VAL A 91 5.82 10.99 -12.21
C VAL A 91 5.33 12.11 -11.29
N CYS A 92 5.99 13.26 -11.30
CA CYS A 92 5.48 14.48 -10.66
C CYS A 92 4.15 14.93 -11.30
N GLY A 93 3.27 15.56 -10.51
CA GLY A 93 1.96 16.06 -10.99
C GLY A 93 0.76 15.78 -10.09
N ASP A 94 -0.44 15.88 -10.66
CA ASP A 94 -1.74 15.89 -9.96
C ASP A 94 -2.26 14.52 -9.47
N ILE A 95 -2.35 14.31 -8.17
CA ILE A 95 -2.89 13.10 -7.57
C ILE A 95 -4.40 13.09 -7.73
N SER A 96 -4.96 12.04 -8.33
CA SER A 96 -6.39 11.89 -8.51
C SER A 96 -7.04 10.99 -7.47
N SER A 97 -6.27 10.10 -6.83
CA SER A 97 -6.80 9.22 -5.79
C SER A 97 -5.86 9.05 -4.60
N CYS A 98 -6.45 9.00 -3.41
CA CYS A 98 -5.77 8.75 -2.16
C CYS A 98 -6.56 7.71 -1.34
N SER A 99 -5.87 6.68 -0.89
CA SER A 99 -6.43 5.66 0.00
C SER A 99 -5.70 5.69 1.34
N ILE A 100 -6.46 5.74 2.43
CA ILE A 100 -5.93 5.76 3.80
C ILE A 100 -6.48 4.58 4.58
N SER A 101 -5.58 3.83 5.21
CA SER A 101 -5.92 2.65 6.02
C SER A 101 -5.25 2.75 7.40
N TRP A 102 -6.05 2.98 8.44
CA TRP A 102 -5.56 3.00 9.82
C TRP A 102 -5.32 1.60 10.38
N PRO A 103 -4.34 1.39 11.28
CA PRO A 103 -4.10 0.08 11.85
C PRO A 103 -5.32 -0.46 12.61
N GLU A 104 -5.62 -1.74 12.37
CA GLU A 104 -6.60 -2.54 13.09
C GLU A 104 -6.10 -3.98 13.06
N TRP A 105 -6.06 -4.65 14.20
CA TRP A 105 -5.50 -5.98 14.32
C TRP A 105 -6.10 -6.96 13.31
N GLY A 106 -5.24 -7.62 12.55
CA GLY A 106 -5.62 -8.60 11.52
C GLY A 106 -6.10 -8.00 10.21
N LYS A 107 -6.28 -6.67 10.11
CA LYS A 107 -6.63 -6.04 8.83
C LYS A 107 -5.47 -6.15 7.86
N GLN A 108 -5.79 -6.57 6.63
CA GLN A 108 -4.87 -6.59 5.50
C GLN A 108 -5.36 -5.64 4.40
N ILE A 109 -4.44 -4.90 3.81
CA ILE A 109 -4.67 -4.12 2.58
C ILE A 109 -3.71 -4.59 1.48
N THR A 110 -4.12 -4.35 0.23
CA THR A 110 -3.33 -4.61 -0.97
C THR A 110 -3.45 -3.42 -1.91
N PHE A 111 -2.37 -3.08 -2.61
CA PHE A 111 -2.31 -2.01 -3.59
C PHE A 111 -1.33 -2.36 -4.72
N ASP A 112 -1.40 -1.63 -5.84
CA ASP A 112 -0.43 -1.78 -6.93
C ASP A 112 0.96 -1.32 -6.45
N GLY A 113 1.95 -2.20 -6.54
CA GLY A 113 3.29 -1.97 -5.98
C GLY A 113 4.05 -0.80 -6.61
N LYS A 114 3.58 -0.29 -7.75
CA LYS A 114 4.13 0.91 -8.39
C LYS A 114 3.70 2.20 -7.71
N LEU A 115 2.74 2.17 -6.78
CA LEU A 115 2.17 3.40 -6.23
C LEU A 115 3.00 3.98 -5.08
N LEU A 116 3.12 5.31 -5.05
CA LEU A 116 3.73 6.05 -3.94
C LEU A 116 2.90 5.83 -2.67
N HIS A 117 3.59 5.46 -1.60
CA HIS A 117 2.94 5.21 -0.33
C HIS A 117 3.86 5.49 0.85
N GLY A 118 3.29 5.55 2.05
CA GLY A 118 4.00 5.77 3.30
C GLY A 118 3.12 5.58 4.52
N ALA A 119 3.67 5.83 5.70
CA ALA A 119 2.91 5.87 6.95
C ALA A 119 3.13 7.23 7.67
N PRO A 120 2.58 8.33 7.12
CA PRO A 120 2.78 9.67 7.67
C PRO A 120 2.13 9.83 9.05
N SER A 121 2.93 10.31 10.01
CA SER A 121 2.51 10.46 11.40
C SER A 121 1.40 11.49 11.58
N GLU A 122 1.26 12.46 10.67
CA GLU A 122 0.25 13.53 10.71
C GLU A 122 -1.19 13.01 10.61
N PHE A 123 -1.40 11.78 10.12
CA PHE A 123 -2.73 11.12 10.11
C PHE A 123 -2.97 10.19 11.31
N SER A 124 -2.09 10.18 12.31
CA SER A 124 -2.26 9.34 13.50
C SER A 124 -3.44 9.82 14.35
N ARG A 125 -4.37 8.90 14.68
CA ARG A 125 -5.65 9.24 15.34
C ARG A 125 -5.55 9.60 16.81
N THR A 126 -4.45 9.25 17.49
CA THR A 126 -4.30 9.45 18.94
C THR A 126 -2.85 9.75 19.30
N PRO A 127 -2.52 11.00 19.70
CA PRO A 127 -1.21 11.34 20.26
C PRO A 127 -0.95 10.73 21.65
N THR A 128 -2.01 10.26 22.33
CA THR A 128 -1.98 10.09 23.80
C THR A 128 -1.67 8.68 24.28
N GLN A 129 -1.48 7.70 23.39
CA GLN A 129 -1.00 6.38 23.77
C GLN A 129 0.01 5.92 22.73
N SER A 130 1.30 6.03 23.09
CA SER A 130 2.41 5.38 22.41
C SER A 130 2.01 3.93 22.07
N ARG A 131 1.76 3.67 20.79
CA ARG A 131 1.44 2.35 20.29
C ARG A 131 2.31 2.11 19.07
N LYS A 132 3.18 1.12 19.19
CA LYS A 132 4.00 0.62 18.09
C LYS A 132 3.11 0.27 16.90
N ARG A 133 3.48 0.71 15.71
CA ARG A 133 2.91 0.23 14.45
C ARG A 133 3.63 -1.05 14.09
N ILE A 134 2.93 -2.18 14.20
CA ILE A 134 3.47 -3.51 13.92
C ILE A 134 2.79 -4.03 12.67
N THR A 135 3.57 -4.28 11.63
CA THR A 135 3.07 -4.75 10.34
C THR A 135 3.85 -5.93 9.81
N PHE A 136 3.14 -6.83 9.12
CA PHE A 136 3.72 -7.85 8.26
C PHE A 136 3.41 -7.45 6.81
N LEU A 137 4.47 -7.33 6.01
CA LEU A 137 4.41 -6.86 4.64
C LEU A 137 4.80 -8.00 3.71
N VAL A 138 4.09 -8.10 2.60
CA VAL A 138 4.39 -9.05 1.53
C VAL A 138 4.26 -8.34 0.20
N ASN A 139 5.33 -8.36 -0.58
CA ASN A 139 5.37 -7.93 -1.96
C ASN A 139 5.29 -9.15 -2.87
N VAL A 140 4.36 -9.12 -3.83
CA VAL A 140 4.18 -10.19 -4.81
C VAL A 140 4.85 -9.78 -6.12
N TRP A 141 5.81 -10.58 -6.53
CA TRP A 141 6.60 -10.37 -7.73
C TRP A 141 6.29 -11.45 -8.76
N LEU A 142 6.01 -11.04 -10.00
CA LEU A 142 5.80 -11.88 -11.15
C LEU A 142 6.91 -11.63 -12.16
N ASN A 143 7.56 -12.71 -12.57
CA ASN A 143 8.62 -12.75 -13.57
C ASN A 143 9.83 -11.85 -13.22
N HIS A 144 10.03 -11.54 -11.94
CA HIS A 144 11.18 -10.81 -11.41
C HIS A 144 11.48 -11.27 -9.98
N LYS A 145 12.74 -11.62 -9.69
CA LYS A 145 13.21 -11.87 -8.33
C LYS A 145 14.05 -10.65 -7.91
N PRO A 146 13.67 -9.93 -6.84
CA PRO A 146 14.49 -8.82 -6.34
C PRO A 146 15.92 -9.28 -6.03
N LEU A 147 16.92 -8.54 -6.49
CA LEU A 147 18.32 -8.95 -6.39
C LEU A 147 18.81 -9.04 -4.94
N THR A 148 18.21 -8.26 -4.03
CA THR A 148 18.54 -8.27 -2.60
C THR A 148 17.71 -9.26 -1.79
N ALA A 149 16.72 -9.92 -2.40
CA ALA A 149 15.88 -10.89 -1.71
C ALA A 149 16.58 -12.25 -1.62
N GLU A 150 16.76 -12.73 -0.40
CA GLU A 150 17.26 -14.08 -0.13
C GLU A 150 16.12 -15.09 -0.11
N GLN A 151 16.36 -16.25 -0.72
CA GLN A 151 15.40 -17.34 -0.65
C GLN A 151 15.56 -18.06 0.68
N LEU A 152 14.43 -18.41 1.30
CA LEU A 152 14.43 -19.25 2.48
C LEU A 152 15.09 -20.60 2.17
N SER A 153 15.82 -21.12 3.16
CA SER A 153 16.42 -22.46 3.09
C SER A 153 15.35 -23.55 2.98
N GLU A 154 15.73 -24.72 2.47
CA GLU A 154 14.82 -25.89 2.43
C GLU A 154 14.28 -26.25 3.82
N GLU A 155 15.09 -26.05 4.86
CA GLU A 155 14.70 -26.29 6.26
C GLU A 155 13.62 -25.30 6.72
N GLU A 156 13.76 -24.01 6.42
CA GLU A 156 12.74 -22.99 6.69
C GLU A 156 11.44 -23.26 5.92
N LEU A 157 11.55 -23.63 4.65
CA LEU A 157 10.40 -23.99 3.82
C LEU A 157 9.68 -25.24 4.34
N ASP A 158 10.41 -26.25 4.80
CA ASP A 158 9.82 -27.48 5.35
C ASP A 158 9.07 -27.25 6.68
N VAL A 159 9.48 -26.25 7.46
CA VAL A 159 8.74 -25.85 8.68
C VAL A 159 7.60 -24.87 8.39
N MET A 160 7.66 -24.10 7.30
CA MET A 160 6.58 -23.23 6.79
C MET A 160 5.45 -24.03 6.11
N LYS A 161 5.08 -25.14 6.72
CA LYS A 161 3.88 -25.91 6.35
C LYS A 161 2.66 -25.12 6.76
N LEU A 162 1.89 -24.71 5.76
CA LEU A 162 0.54 -24.19 5.96
C LEU A 162 -0.27 -25.21 6.75
N ARG A 163 -0.51 -24.95 8.04
CA ARG A 163 -1.39 -25.77 8.88
C ARG A 163 -2.82 -25.29 8.72
N ASP A 164 -3.75 -26.23 8.61
CA ASP A 164 -5.16 -25.94 8.71
C ASP A 164 -5.68 -24.90 7.68
N VAL A 165 -5.12 -24.82 6.46
CA VAL A 165 -5.63 -23.92 5.38
C VAL A 165 -7.11 -24.15 5.10
N ALA A 166 -7.56 -25.41 5.19
CA ALA A 166 -8.96 -25.76 5.04
C ALA A 166 -9.86 -25.25 6.18
N ARG A 167 -9.27 -24.85 7.33
CA ARG A 167 -9.95 -24.19 8.46
C ARG A 167 -9.62 -22.69 8.55
N MET A 168 -8.68 -22.18 7.74
CA MET A 168 -8.50 -20.74 7.58
C MET A 168 -9.74 -20.22 6.89
N GLU A 169 -10.69 -19.73 7.70
CA GLU A 169 -11.67 -18.80 7.19
C GLU A 169 -10.89 -17.56 6.74
N SER A 170 -11.01 -17.24 5.46
CA SER A 170 -10.51 -15.97 4.96
C SER A 170 -11.06 -14.86 5.85
N PHE A 171 -10.19 -14.09 6.51
CA PHE A 171 -10.60 -12.83 7.13
C PHE A 171 -11.09 -11.83 6.09
N VAL A 172 -10.89 -12.11 4.79
CA VAL A 172 -11.69 -11.51 3.73
C VAL A 172 -13.09 -12.07 3.90
N SER A 173 -13.91 -11.34 4.65
CA SER A 173 -15.34 -11.58 4.71
C SER A 173 -15.84 -11.82 3.30
N SER A 174 -16.25 -13.05 2.98
CA SER A 174 -16.99 -13.37 1.76
C SER A 174 -18.36 -12.67 1.74
N SER A 175 -18.75 -12.10 2.89
CA SER A 175 -19.83 -11.14 3.09
C SER A 175 -19.35 -9.70 3.25
N ALA A 176 -18.13 -9.37 2.81
CA ALA A 176 -17.92 -8.07 2.22
C ALA A 176 -18.76 -8.04 0.94
N THR A 177 -20.09 -8.00 1.11
CA THR A 177 -20.88 -6.93 0.53
C THR A 177 -19.90 -5.81 0.34
N VAL A 178 -19.66 -5.40 -0.90
CA VAL A 178 -19.24 -4.03 -1.16
C VAL A 178 -20.18 -3.25 -0.27
N LYS A 179 -19.72 -2.89 0.94
CA LYS A 179 -20.47 -2.02 1.81
C LYS A 179 -20.48 -0.82 0.90
N THR A 180 -21.65 -0.58 0.29
CA THR A 180 -21.95 0.60 -0.49
C THR A 180 -21.07 1.68 0.08
N GLU A 181 -20.21 2.27 -0.77
CA GLU A 181 -19.23 3.26 -0.35
C GLU A 181 -19.80 4.00 0.85
N PRO A 182 -19.16 3.94 2.03
CA PRO A 182 -19.75 4.50 3.23
C PRO A 182 -20.36 5.84 2.84
N SER A 183 -21.70 5.89 2.86
CA SER A 183 -22.43 7.04 2.34
C SER A 183 -22.27 8.09 3.40
N PHE A 184 -21.13 8.77 3.36
CA PHE A 184 -20.90 9.91 4.20
C PHE A 184 -21.86 10.97 3.71
N ALA A 185 -22.80 11.36 4.58
CA ALA A 185 -23.41 12.66 4.46
C ALA A 185 -22.28 13.67 4.64
N PHE A 186 -21.67 14.06 3.52
CA PHE A 186 -20.63 15.07 3.48
C PHE A 186 -21.27 16.36 3.94
N VAL A 187 -21.02 16.74 5.19
CA VAL A 187 -21.17 18.14 5.58
C VAL A 187 -20.05 18.87 4.86
N ASP A 188 -20.39 19.92 4.11
CA ASP A 188 -19.47 20.75 3.33
C ASP A 188 -18.49 21.50 4.26
N ALA A 189 -17.61 20.73 4.90
CA ALA A 189 -16.50 21.20 5.71
C ALA A 189 -15.29 21.18 4.77
N GLY A 190 -14.92 22.36 4.29
CA GLY A 190 -13.99 22.58 3.17
C GLY A 190 -12.75 21.68 3.10
N VAL A 191 -12.17 21.62 1.91
CA VAL A 191 -10.93 20.87 1.65
C VAL A 191 -9.77 21.58 2.33
N GLU A 192 -9.13 20.94 3.32
CA GLU A 192 -7.89 21.44 3.90
C GLU A 192 -6.70 20.70 3.27
N PRO A 193 -5.66 21.43 2.84
CA PRO A 193 -4.46 20.81 2.27
C PRO A 193 -3.57 20.26 3.38
N PHE A 194 -3.35 18.95 3.37
CA PHE A 194 -2.23 18.33 4.09
C PHE A 194 -0.97 18.48 3.27
N VAL A 195 0.12 18.95 3.88
CA VAL A 195 1.40 19.18 3.19
C VAL A 195 2.49 18.35 3.85
N PHE A 196 2.92 17.30 3.17
CA PHE A 196 3.98 16.40 3.61
C PHE A 196 5.29 16.84 2.98
N LYS A 197 6.29 17.10 3.81
CA LYS A 197 7.65 17.41 3.38
C LYS A 197 8.53 16.23 3.74
N PHE A 198 9.14 15.60 2.75
CA PHE A 198 10.00 14.45 2.95
C PHE A 198 11.27 14.59 2.12
N THR A 199 12.27 13.76 2.43
CA THR A 199 13.48 13.64 1.63
C THR A 199 13.49 12.28 0.96
N TYR A 200 13.65 12.26 -0.35
CA TYR A 200 13.78 11.04 -1.14
C TYR A 200 14.96 11.22 -2.10
N ALA A 201 15.84 10.21 -2.18
CA ALA A 201 17.09 10.28 -2.95
C ALA A 201 17.87 11.59 -2.69
N GLU A 202 18.05 11.93 -1.41
CA GLU A 202 18.74 13.15 -0.92
C GLU A 202 18.10 14.50 -1.34
N ARG A 203 16.90 14.47 -1.93
CA ARG A 203 16.19 15.66 -2.42
C ARG A 203 14.94 15.93 -1.60
N LYS A 204 14.71 17.21 -1.32
CA LYS A 204 13.51 17.66 -0.61
C LYS A 204 12.31 17.64 -1.55
N ARG A 205 11.22 17.02 -1.10
CA ARG A 205 9.97 16.87 -1.84
C ARG A 205 8.80 17.39 -1.05
N THR A 206 7.74 17.74 -1.78
CA THR A 206 6.49 18.16 -1.18
C THR A 206 5.33 17.44 -1.84
N LEU A 207 4.58 16.72 -1.01
CA LEU A 207 3.33 16.09 -1.37
C LEU A 207 2.20 16.88 -0.71
N THR A 208 1.32 17.47 -1.51
CA THR A 208 0.11 18.13 -1.00
C THR A 208 -1.08 17.22 -1.27
N LEU A 209 -1.96 17.03 -0.29
CA LEU A 209 -3.22 16.29 -0.42
C LEU A 209 -4.38 17.15 0.10
N GLY A 210 -5.28 17.58 -0.80
CA GLY A 210 -6.54 18.19 -0.42
C GLY A 210 -7.55 17.14 0.05
N LEU A 211 -7.67 16.94 1.36
CA LEU A 211 -8.61 15.98 1.94
C LEU A 211 -9.76 16.71 2.64
N ARG A 212 -10.97 16.15 2.58
CA ARG A 212 -12.13 16.70 3.29
C ARG A 212 -12.03 16.37 4.77
N ARG A 213 -12.43 17.31 5.63
CA ARG A 213 -12.28 17.24 7.11
C ARG A 213 -13.04 16.09 7.80
N CYS A 214 -13.88 15.34 7.09
CA CYS A 214 -14.64 14.18 7.61
C CYS A 214 -13.77 13.01 8.13
N LEU A 215 -12.46 13.17 8.20
CA LEU A 215 -11.53 12.20 8.81
C LEU A 215 -11.37 12.38 10.34
N GLU A 216 -11.92 13.44 10.94
CA GLU A 216 -12.01 13.59 12.40
C GLU A 216 -13.22 12.83 12.96
N LYS A 217 -12.99 11.99 13.99
CA LYS A 217 -14.05 11.26 14.70
C LYS A 217 -14.94 12.26 15.44
N ASP A 218 -16.27 12.13 15.32
CA ASP A 218 -17.22 12.93 16.13
C ASP A 218 -17.01 12.64 17.64
N PRO A 219 -16.55 13.62 18.43
CA PRO A 219 -16.29 13.43 19.86
C PRO A 219 -17.57 13.23 20.68
N SER A 220 -18.76 13.44 20.10
CA SER A 220 -20.04 13.29 20.80
C SER A 220 -20.54 11.84 20.91
N SER A 221 -19.89 10.88 20.24
CA SER A 221 -20.24 9.45 20.31
C SER A 221 -19.83 8.75 21.62
N ALA A 222 -19.22 9.47 22.55
CA ALA A 222 -18.96 8.98 23.91
C ALA A 222 -20.18 9.18 24.81
N SER A 223 -21.22 8.35 24.66
CA SER A 223 -22.28 8.29 25.67
C SER A 223 -23.05 6.96 25.68
N THR A 224 -22.78 6.22 26.77
CA THR A 224 -23.68 5.35 27.55
C THR A 224 -24.11 3.97 27.03
N SER A 225 -23.92 3.02 27.96
CA SER A 225 -24.57 1.73 28.19
C SER A 225 -23.90 0.47 27.63
N HIS A 226 -23.57 -0.40 28.59
CA HIS A 226 -23.20 -1.80 28.41
C HIS A 226 -24.35 -2.56 27.74
N GLU A 227 -24.11 -3.07 26.53
CA GLU A 227 -24.60 -4.39 26.11
C GLU A 227 -23.49 -5.08 25.32
N ILE A 228 -23.09 -6.25 25.81
CA ILE A 228 -22.24 -7.20 25.09
C ILE A 228 -23.13 -7.82 24.02
N GLY A 229 -23.19 -7.18 22.86
CA GLY A 229 -23.82 -7.68 21.65
C GLY A 229 -22.85 -7.43 20.49
N ALA A 230 -22.59 -8.45 19.67
CA ALA A 230 -21.61 -8.47 18.58
C ALA A 230 -21.53 -7.14 17.81
N CYS A 231 -20.62 -6.27 18.25
CA CYS A 231 -20.38 -4.97 17.66
C CYS A 231 -19.60 -5.18 16.36
N GLY A 232 -20.24 -4.91 15.23
CA GLY A 232 -19.62 -5.02 13.92
C GLY A 232 -18.40 -4.11 13.83
N MET A 233 -17.22 -4.70 13.99
CA MET A 233 -15.91 -4.09 13.73
C MET A 233 -15.91 -3.62 12.26
N GLN A 234 -16.08 -2.32 12.06
CA GLN A 234 -15.97 -1.72 10.73
C GLN A 234 -14.48 -1.53 10.45
N THR A 235 -13.94 -2.35 9.56
CA THR A 235 -12.61 -2.15 8.98
C THR A 235 -12.60 -0.87 8.15
N TRP A 236 -12.00 0.20 8.67
CA TRP A 236 -11.98 1.51 7.99
C TRP A 236 -10.84 1.55 6.97
N CYS A 237 -11.20 1.53 5.68
CA CYS A 237 -10.38 2.08 4.61
C CYS A 237 -11.17 3.26 4.03
N SER A 238 -10.59 4.45 4.07
CA SER A 238 -11.18 5.63 3.45
C SER A 238 -10.52 5.83 2.11
N ARG A 239 -11.30 5.71 1.04
CA ARG A 239 -10.92 6.17 -0.29
C ARG A 239 -11.44 7.59 -0.45
N ALA A 240 -10.57 8.51 -0.83
CA ALA A 240 -10.95 9.86 -1.18
C ALA A 240 -10.42 10.16 -2.58
N ASP A 241 -11.26 10.74 -3.42
CA ASP A 241 -10.78 11.49 -4.57
C ASP A 241 -9.98 12.66 -4.01
N ALA A 242 -8.67 12.66 -4.24
CA ALA A 242 -7.84 13.79 -3.83
C ALA A 242 -8.25 14.96 -4.74
N LEU A 243 -9.08 15.87 -4.23
CA LEU A 243 -9.65 16.94 -5.04
C LEU A 243 -8.56 17.85 -5.63
N LEU A 244 -7.43 17.99 -4.93
CA LEU A 244 -6.25 18.77 -5.31
C LEU A 244 -4.99 18.21 -4.62
N GLY A 245 -4.45 17.09 -5.11
CA GLY A 245 -3.15 16.61 -4.65
C GLY A 245 -2.04 16.87 -5.68
N VAL A 246 -0.83 17.22 -5.27
CA VAL A 246 0.31 17.43 -6.19
C VAL A 246 1.60 16.94 -5.54
N LEU A 247 2.37 16.15 -6.28
CA LEU A 247 3.76 15.82 -5.96
C LEU A 247 4.71 16.77 -6.69
N ARG A 248 5.64 17.40 -5.94
CA ARG A 248 6.68 18.30 -6.44
C ARG A 248 8.07 17.94 -5.90
#